data_AF-A0A6L9ZL28-F1
#
_entry.id   AF-A0A6L9ZL28-F1
#
_cell.length_a   1.000
_cell.length_b   1.000
_cell.length_c   1.000
_cell.angle_alpha   90.00
_cell.angle_beta   90.00
_cell.angle_gamma   90.00
#
_symmetry.space_group_name_H-M   'P 1'
#
loop_
_entity.id
_entity.type
_entity.pdbx_description
1 polymer ?
#
loop_
_entity_poly.entity_id
_entity_poly.type
_entity_poly.pdbx_seq_one_letter_code
_entity_poly.pdbx_strand_id
1 'polypeptide(L)'
;MLEKIPGIELCIAENLSCLSFDVHAPLLELPRIFGTTLDNIPPPIQNLNIPDIHWIKLESPERNSLKVGIVWKTNPDSPTASKRSCKLKYFQSLLDIAGVTFYSLQKEPGLDIQLLETLPILDLSNQLNDFADTAGIIAQLDLIITVDTAVAHLAGTLGKPVWILLPFAPDWRWLLDRNDSPWYATARLFRQPKIGDWDSVFIQVKQALIEFMESQESLPDLPENFDQAYQYYQQNNLVEAERICRLILAEKPQDFQVLYLLAVLENLAGRNNKAIQLLNQVITLRPNSSQAYSNLGNILKKEGRLEEAIAHYQKAISLEPSNSSNYSNLGLIFLEKGRIESAIINYEKSI
;
A
#
# COMPACT_ATOMS: atom_id res chain seq x y z
N MET A 1 12.26 -9.63 13.45
CA MET A 1 12.08 -8.76 12.26
C MET A 1 13.43 -8.40 11.63
N LEU A 2 14.39 -7.88 12.41
CA LEU A 2 15.72 -7.50 11.92
C LEU A 2 16.50 -8.66 11.27
N GLU A 3 16.44 -9.87 11.84
CA GLU A 3 17.07 -11.07 11.26
C GLU A 3 16.60 -11.44 9.84
N LYS A 4 15.48 -10.88 9.39
CA LYS A 4 14.95 -11.10 8.03
C LYS A 4 15.50 -10.10 7.01
N ILE A 5 16.28 -9.10 7.44
CA ILE A 5 16.87 -8.10 6.55
C ILE A 5 18.09 -8.72 5.85
N PRO A 6 18.18 -8.66 4.52
CA PRO A 6 19.35 -9.16 3.79
C PRO A 6 20.65 -8.55 4.31
N GLY A 7 21.64 -9.41 4.60
CA GLY A 7 22.94 -8.99 5.12
C GLY A 7 23.06 -8.99 6.65
N ILE A 8 21.97 -9.23 7.39
CA ILE A 8 22.03 -9.48 8.83
C ILE A 8 22.20 -10.98 9.07
N GLU A 9 23.37 -11.38 9.55
CA GLU A 9 23.67 -12.78 9.88
C GLU A 9 23.23 -13.16 11.29
N LEU A 10 23.35 -12.23 12.24
CA LEU A 10 23.06 -12.48 13.65
C LEU A 10 22.52 -11.23 14.33
N CYS A 11 21.44 -11.38 15.10
CA CYS A 11 20.92 -10.36 16.02
C CYS A 11 21.14 -10.83 17.46
N ILE A 12 21.77 -10.00 18.29
CA ILE A 12 22.11 -10.36 19.67
C ILE A 12 21.51 -9.34 20.63
N ALA A 13 20.91 -9.82 21.73
CA ALA A 13 20.48 -8.97 22.84
C ALA A 13 21.68 -8.53 23.69
N GLU A 14 21.63 -7.33 24.27
CA GLU A 14 22.71 -6.59 24.98
C GLU A 14 23.58 -7.40 25.97
N ASN A 15 23.13 -8.58 26.43
CA ASN A 15 23.75 -9.35 27.51
C ASN A 15 24.52 -10.61 27.10
N LEU A 16 24.83 -10.81 25.82
CA LEU A 16 25.68 -11.93 25.37
C LEU A 16 27.09 -11.45 25.02
N SER A 17 28.04 -11.72 25.91
CA SER A 17 29.44 -11.35 25.80
C SER A 17 30.24 -12.32 24.91
N CYS A 18 31.16 -11.73 24.13
CA CYS A 18 32.17 -12.32 23.22
C CYS A 18 31.71 -12.65 21.80
N LEU A 19 31.43 -11.61 21.01
CA LEU A 19 31.62 -11.66 19.56
C LEU A 19 33.01 -11.13 19.21
N SER A 20 33.73 -11.85 18.34
CA SER A 20 34.90 -11.32 17.64
C SER A 20 34.47 -10.61 16.36
N PHE A 21 34.93 -9.39 16.14
CA PHE A 21 34.69 -8.63 14.92
C PHE A 21 35.94 -7.82 14.56
N ASP A 22 36.19 -7.61 13.26
CA ASP A 22 37.32 -6.80 12.80
C ASP A 22 37.02 -5.29 12.87
N VAL A 23 35.75 -4.93 12.67
CA VAL A 23 35.27 -3.54 12.65
C VAL A 23 33.95 -3.45 13.40
N HIS A 24 33.77 -2.34 14.12
CA HIS A 24 32.53 -1.99 14.79
C HIS A 24 32.16 -0.55 14.46
N ALA A 25 30.90 -0.33 14.08
CA ALA A 25 30.35 1.00 13.81
C ALA A 25 29.03 1.16 14.59
N PRO A 26 28.96 2.10 15.55
CA PRO A 26 27.70 2.43 16.21
C PRO A 26 26.67 2.91 15.19
N LEU A 27 25.41 2.50 15.34
CA LEU A 27 24.34 2.85 14.39
C LEU A 27 24.21 4.36 14.15
N LEU A 28 24.40 5.16 15.20
CA LEU A 28 24.31 6.63 15.13
C LEU A 28 25.54 7.30 14.50
N GLU A 29 26.63 6.56 14.27
CA GLU A 29 27.79 7.07 13.51
C GLU A 29 27.67 6.82 12.01
N LEU A 30 26.79 5.93 11.57
CA LEU A 30 26.64 5.59 10.15
C LEU A 30 26.39 6.83 9.26
N PRO A 31 25.52 7.80 9.62
CA PRO A 31 25.36 8.99 8.80
C PRO A 31 26.66 9.78 8.61
N ARG A 32 27.53 9.81 9.63
CA ARG A 32 28.84 10.46 9.53
C ARG A 32 29.80 9.65 8.66
N ILE A 33 29.85 8.33 8.84
CA ILE A 33 30.74 7.42 8.09
C ILE A 33 30.41 7.44 6.59
N PHE A 34 29.12 7.45 6.24
CA PHE A 34 28.66 7.49 4.86
C PHE A 34 28.61 8.90 4.26
N GLY A 35 28.96 9.94 5.01
CA GLY A 35 28.85 11.34 4.54
C GLY A 35 27.40 11.70 4.18
N THR A 36 26.44 11.26 4.99
CA THR A 36 25.03 11.52 4.77
C THR A 36 24.74 13.02 4.94
N THR A 37 24.08 13.57 3.93
CA THR A 37 23.56 14.93 3.78
C THR A 37 22.08 14.84 3.45
N LEU A 38 21.35 15.96 3.47
CA LEU A 38 19.92 15.95 3.13
C LEU A 38 19.65 15.43 1.70
N ASP A 39 20.61 15.57 0.80
CA ASP A 39 20.47 15.18 -0.61
C ASP A 39 20.71 13.68 -0.86
N ASN A 40 21.29 12.96 0.11
CA ASN A 40 21.66 11.55 -0.05
C ASN A 40 21.20 10.64 1.12
N ILE A 41 20.20 11.08 1.89
CA ILE A 41 19.57 10.22 2.90
C ILE A 41 19.05 8.96 2.21
N PRO A 42 19.45 7.76 2.69
CA PRO A 42 19.01 6.52 2.07
C PRO A 42 17.50 6.38 2.19
N PRO A 43 16.79 6.00 1.11
CA PRO A 43 15.35 5.78 1.19
C PRO A 43 15.05 4.60 2.14
N PRO A 44 13.84 4.56 2.74
CA PRO A 44 13.40 3.40 3.49
C PRO A 44 13.51 2.11 2.69
N ILE A 45 13.81 1.00 3.37
CA ILE A 45 13.93 -0.32 2.74
C ILE A 45 12.61 -0.69 2.07
N GLN A 46 12.65 -0.88 0.75
CA GLN A 46 11.50 -1.35 -0.03
C GLN A 46 11.33 -2.87 0.15
N ASN A 47 10.09 -3.36 0.13
CA ASN A 47 9.75 -4.79 0.26
C ASN A 47 10.15 -5.44 1.59
N LEU A 48 10.06 -4.71 2.71
CA LEU A 48 10.06 -5.33 4.02
C LEU A 48 8.99 -6.44 4.06
N ASN A 49 9.41 -7.66 4.38
CA ASN A 49 8.49 -8.78 4.49
C ASN A 49 7.66 -8.62 5.77
N ILE A 50 6.54 -7.89 5.64
CA ILE A 50 5.57 -7.68 6.71
C ILE A 50 4.87 -9.03 6.92
N PRO A 51 4.86 -9.57 8.14
CA PRO A 51 4.11 -10.79 8.42
C PRO A 51 2.63 -10.57 8.07
N ASP A 52 2.05 -11.50 7.33
CA ASP A 52 0.63 -11.47 7.01
C ASP A 52 -0.15 -11.85 8.27
N ILE A 53 -0.79 -10.85 8.90
CA ILE A 53 -1.51 -11.02 10.15
C ILE A 53 -3.00 -11.22 9.84
N HIS A 54 -3.32 -12.40 9.30
CA HIS A 54 -4.69 -12.77 8.92
C HIS A 54 -5.71 -12.77 10.08
N TRP A 55 -5.26 -12.74 11.34
CA TRP A 55 -6.12 -12.86 12.51
C TRP A 55 -6.60 -11.51 13.07
N ILE A 56 -5.98 -10.39 12.69
CA ILE A 56 -6.45 -9.05 13.09
C ILE A 56 -7.26 -8.48 11.95
N LYS A 57 -8.59 -8.46 12.10
CA LYS A 57 -9.48 -7.77 11.15
C LYS A 57 -9.91 -6.46 11.77
N LEU A 58 -9.45 -5.34 11.21
CA LEU A 58 -9.94 -4.02 11.61
C LEU A 58 -11.37 -3.84 11.10
N GLU A 59 -12.33 -4.09 11.98
CA GLU A 59 -13.73 -3.78 11.73
C GLU A 59 -13.92 -2.27 11.66
N SER A 60 -14.59 -1.81 10.61
CA SER A 60 -15.08 -0.45 10.51
C SER A 60 -16.58 -0.45 10.78
N PRO A 61 -17.09 0.39 11.70
CA PRO A 61 -18.52 0.52 11.92
C PRO A 61 -19.27 1.05 10.68
N GLU A 62 -18.57 1.76 9.78
CA GLU A 62 -19.13 2.33 8.56
C GLU A 62 -18.32 1.93 7.31
N ARG A 63 -19.03 1.57 6.23
CA ARG A 63 -18.45 1.29 4.89
C ARG A 63 -17.83 2.60 4.36
N ASN A 64 -16.61 2.54 3.83
CA ASN A 64 -15.83 3.68 3.33
C ASN A 64 -15.34 4.69 4.38
N SER A 65 -15.30 4.33 5.67
CA SER A 65 -14.67 5.18 6.68
C SER A 65 -13.14 5.14 6.61
N LEU A 66 -12.51 6.30 6.72
CA LEU A 66 -11.05 6.45 6.82
C LEU A 66 -10.57 5.86 8.15
N LYS A 67 -9.65 4.89 8.10
CA LYS A 67 -9.11 4.23 9.30
C LYS A 67 -7.85 4.94 9.80
N VAL A 68 -7.94 5.57 10.95
CA VAL A 68 -6.86 6.39 11.53
C VAL A 68 -6.32 5.76 12.82
N GLY A 69 -5.04 5.39 12.82
CA GLY A 69 -4.35 4.92 14.02
C GLY A 69 -3.80 6.08 14.84
N ILE A 70 -3.92 6.05 16.17
CA ILE A 70 -3.43 7.12 17.05
C ILE A 70 -2.49 6.63 18.15
N VAL A 71 -1.49 7.46 18.48
CA VAL A 71 -0.57 7.26 19.62
C VAL A 71 -0.23 8.62 20.23
N TRP A 72 -0.50 8.80 21.52
CA TRP A 72 -0.40 10.11 22.17
C TRP A 72 0.76 10.24 23.16
N LYS A 73 1.37 9.13 23.58
CA LYS A 73 2.46 9.18 24.57
C LYS A 73 3.55 8.16 24.33
N THR A 74 4.75 8.54 24.78
CA THR A 74 5.92 7.66 24.80
C THR A 74 5.97 6.84 26.10
N ASN A 75 6.93 5.92 26.19
CA ASN A 75 7.25 5.26 27.46
C ASN A 75 7.57 6.34 28.53
N PRO A 76 6.91 6.31 29.71
CA PRO A 76 7.11 7.29 30.78
C PRO A 76 8.51 7.31 31.39
N ASP A 77 9.26 6.20 31.30
CA ASP A 77 10.61 6.08 31.84
C ASP A 77 11.66 6.83 31.00
N SER A 78 11.27 7.34 29.82
CA SER A 78 12.15 8.14 28.97
C SER A 78 12.32 9.55 29.55
N PRO A 79 13.56 10.08 29.66
CA PRO A 79 13.81 11.45 30.15
C PRO A 79 13.10 12.56 29.35
N THR A 80 12.71 12.27 28.11
CA THR A 80 12.02 13.21 27.21
C THR A 80 10.51 12.93 27.08
N ALA A 81 9.97 11.98 27.85
CA ALA A 81 8.59 11.51 27.71
C ALA A 81 7.56 12.61 27.92
N SER A 82 7.72 13.41 28.97
CA SER A 82 6.80 14.50 29.32
C SER A 82 6.75 15.61 28.27
N LYS A 83 7.85 15.81 27.52
CA LYS A 83 7.93 16.81 26.47
C LYS A 83 7.30 16.31 25.18
N ARG A 84 7.54 15.04 24.82
CA ARG A 84 7.10 14.45 23.55
C ARG A 84 5.66 13.96 23.57
N SER A 85 5.11 13.68 24.75
CA SER A 85 3.74 13.19 24.89
C SER A 85 2.72 14.32 24.93
N CYS A 86 1.52 14.06 24.41
CA CYS A 86 0.34 14.90 24.60
C CYS A 86 -0.74 14.12 25.35
N LYS A 87 -1.81 14.81 25.76
CA LYS A 87 -2.93 14.18 26.49
C LYS A 87 -3.95 13.62 25.51
N LEU A 88 -4.51 12.45 25.81
CA LEU A 88 -5.57 11.83 25.00
C LEU A 88 -6.77 12.77 24.75
N LYS A 89 -7.08 13.66 25.71
CA LYS A 89 -8.15 14.66 25.57
C LYS A 89 -8.06 15.52 24.29
N TYR A 90 -6.86 15.76 23.75
CA TYR A 90 -6.72 16.59 22.55
C TYR A 90 -7.27 15.87 21.32
N PHE A 91 -7.16 14.53 21.26
CA PHE A 91 -7.73 13.73 20.17
C PHE A 91 -9.26 13.74 20.16
N GLN A 92 -9.91 14.05 21.28
CA GLN A 92 -11.38 14.21 21.31
C GLN A 92 -11.87 15.25 20.30
N SER A 93 -11.07 16.27 20.01
CA SER A 93 -11.39 17.32 19.02
C SER A 93 -11.43 16.82 17.57
N LEU A 94 -10.96 15.59 17.31
CA LEU A 94 -10.96 14.96 15.99
C LEU A 94 -12.10 13.94 15.84
N LEU A 95 -12.72 13.50 16.94
CA LEU A 95 -13.71 12.42 16.95
C LEU A 95 -15.07 12.84 16.39
N ASP A 96 -15.31 14.14 16.21
CA ASP A 96 -16.51 14.70 15.60
C ASP A 96 -16.45 14.76 14.07
N ILE A 97 -15.32 14.37 13.47
CA ILE A 97 -15.18 14.29 12.02
C ILE A 97 -15.90 13.02 11.51
N ALA A 98 -17.01 13.21 10.81
CA ALA A 98 -17.78 12.13 10.19
C ALA A 98 -16.93 11.37 9.16
N GLY A 99 -17.14 10.06 9.01
CA GLY A 99 -16.40 9.25 8.03
C GLY A 99 -14.98 8.86 8.46
N VAL A 100 -14.59 9.10 9.73
CA VAL A 100 -13.30 8.65 10.28
C VAL A 100 -13.51 7.67 11.43
N THR A 101 -12.85 6.52 11.36
CA THR A 101 -12.79 5.55 12.47
C THR A 101 -11.40 5.60 13.11
N PHE A 102 -11.34 5.82 14.42
CA PHE A 102 -10.09 5.91 15.17
C PHE A 102 -9.74 4.61 15.89
N TYR A 103 -8.47 4.22 15.81
CA TYR A 103 -7.90 3.04 16.46
C TYR A 103 -6.74 3.45 17.36
N SER A 104 -6.76 3.07 18.63
CA SER A 104 -5.63 3.29 19.53
C SER A 104 -4.55 2.23 19.28
N LEU A 105 -3.35 2.69 18.92
CA LEU A 105 -2.14 1.88 18.85
C LEU A 105 -1.25 2.05 20.08
N GLN A 106 -1.78 2.62 21.15
CA GLN A 106 -1.05 2.85 22.39
C GLN A 106 -0.96 1.53 23.17
N LYS A 107 0.21 0.88 23.16
CA LYS A 107 0.44 -0.39 23.87
C LYS A 107 0.14 -0.32 25.38
N GLU A 108 0.52 0.78 26.02
CA GLU A 108 0.38 0.97 27.47
C GLU A 108 -0.38 2.26 27.78
N PRO A 109 -1.73 2.25 27.70
CA PRO A 109 -2.55 3.44 27.94
C PRO A 109 -2.57 3.85 29.42
N GLY A 110 -2.21 2.97 30.36
CA GLY A 110 -2.14 3.32 31.79
C GLY A 110 -3.44 3.94 32.30
N LEU A 111 -3.37 5.08 32.99
CA LEU A 111 -4.56 5.79 33.50
C LEU A 111 -5.50 6.30 32.39
N ASP A 112 -5.01 6.46 31.15
CA ASP A 112 -5.84 6.93 30.03
C ASP A 112 -6.86 5.87 29.58
N ILE A 113 -6.73 4.60 30.01
CA ILE A 113 -7.66 3.52 29.62
C ILE A 113 -9.10 3.83 29.99
N GLN A 114 -9.33 4.45 31.15
CA GLN A 114 -10.66 4.84 31.62
C GLN A 114 -11.30 5.88 30.70
N LEU A 115 -10.50 6.81 30.18
CA LEU A 115 -10.99 7.79 29.22
C LEU A 115 -11.20 7.15 27.85
N LEU A 116 -10.28 6.27 27.42
CA LEU A 116 -10.36 5.56 26.15
C LEU A 116 -11.66 4.75 26.02
N GLU A 117 -12.06 4.05 27.08
CA GLU A 117 -13.31 3.28 27.15
C GLU A 117 -14.58 4.14 26.97
N THR A 118 -14.50 5.45 27.21
CA THR A 118 -15.63 6.39 27.03
C THR A 118 -15.68 7.04 25.65
N LEU A 119 -14.63 6.89 24.86
CA LEU A 119 -14.49 7.52 23.55
C LEU A 119 -14.81 6.53 22.42
N PRO A 120 -15.29 7.00 21.27
CA PRO A 120 -15.45 6.17 20.06
C PRO A 120 -14.09 5.86 19.41
N ILE A 121 -13.17 5.27 20.16
CA ILE A 121 -11.84 4.85 19.73
C ILE A 121 -11.70 3.36 20.01
N LEU A 122 -11.40 2.58 18.98
CA LEU A 122 -11.19 1.14 19.13
C LEU A 122 -9.80 0.86 19.71
N ASP A 123 -9.73 0.33 20.93
CA ASP A 123 -8.46 0.02 21.58
C ASP A 123 -7.87 -1.31 21.11
N LEU A 124 -6.66 -1.24 20.51
CA LEU A 124 -5.92 -2.40 20.02
C LEU A 124 -4.75 -2.77 20.94
N SER A 125 -4.60 -2.12 22.10
CA SER A 125 -3.48 -2.35 23.04
C SER A 125 -3.20 -3.83 23.33
N ASN A 126 -4.25 -4.63 23.57
CA ASN A 126 -4.15 -6.07 23.85
C ASN A 126 -3.71 -6.93 22.65
N GLN A 127 -3.71 -6.38 21.44
CA GLN A 127 -3.31 -7.05 20.20
C GLN A 127 -1.88 -6.69 19.78
N LEU A 128 -1.18 -5.84 20.54
CA LEU A 128 0.16 -5.32 20.22
C LEU A 128 1.24 -5.99 21.08
N ASN A 129 1.61 -7.23 20.76
CA ASN A 129 2.65 -7.93 21.52
C ASN A 129 4.05 -7.45 21.10
N ASP A 130 4.30 -7.31 19.81
CA ASP A 130 5.58 -6.88 19.26
C ASP A 130 5.43 -5.89 18.08
N PHE A 131 6.56 -5.55 17.44
CA PHE A 131 6.57 -4.67 16.28
C PHE A 131 6.00 -5.31 15.00
N ALA A 132 5.97 -6.64 14.92
CA ALA A 132 5.33 -7.33 13.80
C ALA A 132 3.81 -7.13 13.88
N ASP A 133 3.21 -7.34 15.05
CA ASP A 133 1.78 -7.07 15.29
C ASP A 133 1.41 -5.63 14.95
N THR A 134 2.22 -4.69 15.45
CA THR A 134 2.05 -3.26 15.18
C THR A 134 2.12 -2.96 13.67
N ALA A 135 3.07 -3.57 12.95
CA ALA A 135 3.23 -3.39 11.51
C ALA A 135 2.04 -3.95 10.71
N GLY A 136 1.53 -5.12 11.08
CA GLY A 136 0.36 -5.72 10.43
C GLY A 136 -0.92 -4.93 10.63
N ILE A 137 -1.10 -4.30 11.80
CA ILE A 137 -2.20 -3.34 12.03
C ILE A 137 -2.01 -2.08 11.19
N ILE A 138 -0.82 -1.46 11.23
CA ILE A 138 -0.50 -0.27 10.42
C ILE A 138 -0.77 -0.52 8.93
N ALA A 139 -0.50 -1.74 8.43
CA ALA A 139 -0.75 -2.11 7.04
C ALA A 139 -2.24 -2.00 6.63
N GLN A 140 -3.18 -2.16 7.58
CA GLN A 140 -4.62 -2.09 7.37
C GLN A 140 -5.22 -0.70 7.61
N LEU A 141 -4.42 0.26 8.09
CA LEU A 141 -4.83 1.64 8.35
C LEU A 141 -4.50 2.52 7.14
N ASP A 142 -5.25 3.61 7.00
CA ASP A 142 -5.09 4.60 5.92
C ASP A 142 -4.15 5.73 6.33
N LEU A 143 -4.17 6.10 7.62
CA LEU A 143 -3.34 7.16 8.20
C LEU A 143 -2.96 6.84 9.64
N ILE A 144 -1.76 7.25 10.04
CA ILE A 144 -1.30 7.20 11.43
C ILE A 144 -1.07 8.63 11.95
N ILE A 145 -1.63 8.99 13.11
CA ILE A 145 -1.36 10.25 13.81
C ILE A 145 -0.71 9.93 15.15
N THR A 146 0.58 10.23 15.29
CA THR A 146 1.37 9.80 16.44
C THR A 146 2.29 10.91 16.93
N VAL A 147 2.57 10.94 18.24
CA VAL A 147 3.76 11.67 18.73
C VAL A 147 5.06 10.98 18.27
N ASP A 148 6.22 11.59 18.50
CA ASP A 148 7.54 11.01 18.18
C ASP A 148 7.81 9.70 18.95
N THR A 149 7.36 8.58 18.39
CA THR A 149 7.47 7.21 18.93
C THR A 149 8.00 6.23 17.89
N ALA A 150 8.27 5.00 18.33
CA ALA A 150 8.60 3.90 17.41
C ALA A 150 7.51 3.64 16.36
N VAL A 151 6.24 3.94 16.65
CA VAL A 151 5.13 3.81 15.70
C VAL A 151 5.27 4.78 14.54
N ALA A 152 5.78 6.00 14.77
CA ALA A 152 6.06 6.98 13.72
C ALA A 152 7.09 6.44 12.72
N HIS A 153 8.16 5.84 13.25
CA HIS A 153 9.24 5.26 12.47
C HIS A 153 8.81 4.01 11.71
N LEU A 154 8.02 3.15 12.36
CA LEU A 154 7.47 1.97 11.74
C LEU A 154 6.54 2.33 10.58
N ALA A 155 5.57 3.23 10.80
CA ALA A 155 4.63 3.68 9.77
C ALA A 155 5.35 4.32 8.57
N GLY A 156 6.31 5.23 8.84
CA GLY A 156 7.10 5.86 7.78
C GLY A 156 7.96 4.86 7.00
N THR A 157 8.50 3.84 7.67
CA THR A 157 9.27 2.77 7.01
C THR A 157 8.39 1.89 6.13
N LEU A 158 7.14 1.64 6.53
CA LEU A 158 6.15 0.89 5.76
C LEU A 158 5.52 1.70 4.62
N GLY A 159 5.93 2.95 4.43
CA GLY A 159 5.36 3.84 3.40
C GLY A 159 3.90 4.20 3.66
N LYS A 160 3.44 4.14 4.92
CA LYS A 160 2.09 4.58 5.28
C LYS A 160 2.06 6.08 5.52
N PRO A 161 1.00 6.80 5.11
CA PRO A 161 0.78 8.18 5.54
C PRO A 161 0.89 8.29 7.06
N VAL A 162 1.78 9.16 7.54
CA VAL A 162 2.04 9.30 8.98
C VAL A 162 2.20 10.76 9.36
N TRP A 163 1.41 11.20 10.33
CA TRP A 163 1.46 12.56 10.86
C TRP A 163 2.10 12.53 12.23
N ILE A 164 3.15 13.32 12.38
CA ILE A 164 4.01 13.28 13.56
C ILE A 164 3.80 14.57 14.35
N LEU A 165 3.26 14.42 15.55
CA LEU A 165 3.01 15.50 16.49
C LEU A 165 4.27 15.76 17.30
N LEU A 166 4.85 16.94 17.12
CA LEU A 166 6.16 17.29 17.63
C LEU A 166 6.07 18.39 18.69
N PRO A 167 6.86 18.29 19.78
CA PRO A 167 6.97 19.36 20.75
C PRO A 167 7.67 20.58 20.15
N PHE A 168 7.65 21.69 20.88
CA PHE A 168 8.30 22.94 20.47
C PHE A 168 9.79 22.75 20.13
N ALA A 169 10.49 21.92 20.93
CA ALA A 169 11.87 21.53 20.70
C ALA A 169 11.93 20.02 20.35
N PRO A 170 11.78 19.66 19.07
CA PRO A 170 11.78 18.26 18.62
C PRO A 170 13.19 17.67 18.59
N ASP A 171 13.27 16.35 18.42
CA ASP A 171 14.52 15.69 18.10
C ASP A 171 15.10 16.18 16.76
N TRP A 172 16.43 16.25 16.67
CA TRP A 172 17.16 16.84 15.53
C TRP A 172 16.80 16.21 14.18
N ARG A 173 16.40 14.93 14.15
CA ARG A 173 16.05 14.20 12.92
C ARG A 173 14.84 14.80 12.20
N TRP A 174 14.00 15.51 12.94
CA TRP A 174 12.81 16.15 12.39
C TRP A 174 13.09 17.52 11.78
N LEU A 175 14.27 18.11 11.99
CA LEU A 175 14.62 19.47 11.55
C LEU A 175 13.63 20.53 12.10
N LEU A 176 13.86 21.81 11.79
CA LEU A 176 13.04 22.92 12.33
C LEU A 176 12.23 23.65 11.25
N ASP A 177 12.82 23.91 10.08
CA ASP A 177 12.24 24.80 9.07
C ASP A 177 11.47 24.04 7.97
N ARG A 178 10.76 22.98 8.35
CA ARG A 178 10.00 22.14 7.42
C ARG A 178 8.90 21.31 8.09
N ASN A 179 7.92 20.91 7.27
CA ASN A 179 6.74 20.14 7.70
C ASN A 179 6.68 18.74 7.04
N ASP A 180 7.73 18.32 6.35
CA ASP A 180 7.94 17.00 5.76
C ASP A 180 9.19 16.33 6.39
N SER A 181 9.39 15.03 6.15
CA SER A 181 10.57 14.30 6.64
C SER A 181 11.48 13.88 5.50
N PRO A 182 12.80 14.15 5.58
CA PRO A 182 13.75 13.62 4.61
C PRO A 182 13.98 12.10 4.78
N TRP A 183 13.58 11.53 5.93
CA TRP A 183 13.69 10.10 6.21
C TRP A 183 12.47 9.30 5.76
N TYR A 184 11.28 9.93 5.73
CA TYR A 184 10.02 9.27 5.46
C TYR A 184 9.17 10.14 4.52
N ALA A 185 9.11 9.74 3.24
CA ALA A 185 8.42 10.51 2.21
C ALA A 185 6.92 10.72 2.50
N THR A 186 6.30 9.83 3.28
CA THR A 186 4.88 9.88 3.66
C THR A 186 4.61 10.65 4.96
N ALA A 187 5.65 11.20 5.60
CA ALA A 187 5.50 11.88 6.87
C ALA A 187 5.15 13.36 6.71
N ARG A 188 4.13 13.81 7.45
CA ARG A 188 3.79 15.22 7.66
C ARG A 188 4.03 15.58 9.13
N LEU A 189 4.68 16.70 9.38
CA LEU A 189 5.10 17.12 10.72
C LEU A 189 4.23 18.29 11.19
N PHE A 190 3.72 18.18 12.41
CA PHE A 190 2.96 19.24 13.08
C PHE A 190 3.65 19.60 14.37
N ARG A 191 4.00 20.89 14.55
CA ARG A 191 4.85 21.35 15.65
C ARG A 191 4.11 22.31 16.53
N GLN A 192 4.35 22.20 17.83
CA GLN A 192 3.95 23.25 18.76
C GLN A 192 4.63 24.58 18.38
N PRO A 193 3.87 25.67 18.21
CA PRO A 193 4.47 26.99 17.99
C PRO A 193 5.08 27.57 19.28
N LYS A 194 4.62 27.10 20.44
CA LYS A 194 5.11 27.44 21.78
C LYS A 194 5.03 26.22 22.68
N ILE A 195 5.92 26.13 23.68
CA ILE A 195 5.93 25.01 24.64
C ILE A 195 4.53 24.82 25.25
N GLY A 196 3.98 23.62 25.07
CA GLY A 196 2.69 23.23 25.65
C GLY A 196 1.46 23.59 24.82
N ASP A 197 1.60 24.33 23.73
CA ASP A 197 0.50 24.72 22.83
C ASP A 197 0.13 23.56 21.89
N TRP A 198 -0.51 22.54 22.48
CA TRP A 198 -1.08 21.43 21.73
C TRP A 198 -2.42 21.80 21.09
N ASP A 199 -3.17 22.75 21.64
CA ASP A 199 -4.45 23.18 21.07
C ASP A 199 -4.28 23.68 19.63
N SER A 200 -3.30 24.55 19.38
CA SER A 200 -2.99 25.04 18.02
C SER A 200 -2.56 23.92 17.07
N VAL A 201 -1.86 22.89 17.59
CA VAL A 201 -1.45 21.72 16.81
C VAL A 201 -2.68 20.92 16.37
N PHE A 202 -3.62 20.66 17.28
CA PHE A 202 -4.81 19.88 16.96
C PHE A 202 -5.79 20.62 16.05
N ILE A 203 -5.84 21.96 16.08
CA ILE A 203 -6.56 22.75 15.06
C ILE A 203 -5.97 22.48 13.66
N GLN A 204 -4.64 22.51 13.52
CA GLN A 204 -3.97 22.24 12.24
C GLN A 204 -4.16 20.79 11.79
N VAL A 205 -4.07 19.83 12.72
CA VAL A 205 -4.30 18.41 12.45
C VAL A 205 -5.74 18.15 12.01
N LYS A 206 -6.73 18.77 12.66
CA LYS A 206 -8.14 18.65 12.28
C LYS A 206 -8.38 19.14 10.87
N GLN A 207 -7.89 20.35 10.55
CA GLN A 207 -7.99 20.91 9.21
C GLN A 207 -7.31 20.03 8.16
N ALA A 208 -6.10 19.55 8.46
CA ALA A 208 -5.38 18.63 7.59
C ALA A 208 -6.13 17.30 7.39
N LEU A 209 -6.82 16.78 8.42
CA LEU A 209 -7.61 15.55 8.35
C LEU A 209 -8.80 15.69 7.42
N ILE A 210 -9.51 16.81 7.51
CA ILE A 210 -10.60 17.14 6.59
C ILE A 210 -10.07 17.25 5.15
N GLU A 211 -8.98 18.00 4.92
CA GLU A 211 -8.36 18.09 3.58
C GLU A 211 -7.86 16.74 3.06
N PHE A 212 -7.32 15.90 3.95
CA PHE A 212 -6.86 14.57 3.59
C PHE A 212 -8.04 13.70 3.20
N MET A 213 -9.13 13.70 3.97
CA MET A 213 -10.36 13.02 3.59
C MET A 213 -10.91 13.53 2.28
N GLU A 214 -11.04 14.84 2.09
CA GLU A 214 -11.48 15.45 0.83
C GLU A 214 -10.57 15.03 -0.34
N SER A 215 -9.26 14.88 -0.12
CA SER A 215 -8.34 14.35 -1.14
C SER A 215 -8.58 12.85 -1.42
N GLN A 216 -9.00 12.08 -0.42
CA GLN A 216 -9.44 10.70 -0.59
C GLN A 216 -10.86 10.62 -1.20
N GLU A 217 -11.75 11.58 -0.94
CA GLU A 217 -13.11 11.73 -1.49
C GLU A 217 -13.10 12.37 -2.89
N SER A 218 -12.01 13.03 -3.30
CA SER A 218 -11.75 13.44 -4.68
C SER A 218 -11.48 12.24 -5.61
N LEU A 219 -11.47 11.03 -5.04
CA LEU A 219 -11.90 9.83 -5.75
C LEU A 219 -13.42 9.94 -5.92
N PRO A 220 -13.93 10.31 -7.11
CA PRO A 220 -15.35 10.58 -7.30
C PRO A 220 -16.17 9.44 -6.74
N ASP A 221 -17.17 9.81 -5.93
CA ASP A 221 -18.28 9.01 -5.44
C ASP A 221 -18.34 7.67 -6.19
N LEU A 222 -17.67 6.68 -5.61
CA LEU A 222 -17.25 5.47 -6.32
C LEU A 222 -18.51 4.78 -6.84
N PRO A 223 -18.81 4.81 -8.15
CA PRO A 223 -19.90 4.07 -8.74
C PRO A 223 -19.57 2.61 -8.48
N GLU A 224 -20.51 1.92 -7.84
CA GLU A 224 -20.47 0.49 -7.53
C GLU A 224 -20.33 -0.42 -8.78
N ASN A 225 -20.08 0.16 -9.96
CA ASN A 225 -20.31 -0.41 -11.27
C ASN A 225 -19.05 -0.39 -12.14
N PHE A 226 -18.84 -1.51 -12.83
CA PHE A 226 -17.82 -1.73 -13.86
C PHE A 226 -17.67 -0.56 -14.86
N ASP A 227 -18.76 0.17 -15.15
CA ASP A 227 -18.78 1.28 -16.11
C ASP A 227 -17.78 2.39 -15.76
N GLN A 228 -17.54 2.70 -14.48
CA GLN A 228 -16.59 3.74 -14.11
C GLN A 228 -15.13 3.29 -14.31
N ALA A 229 -14.80 2.06 -13.89
CA ALA A 229 -13.49 1.48 -14.16
C ALA A 229 -13.22 1.46 -15.68
N TYR A 230 -14.24 1.14 -16.46
CA TYR A 230 -14.16 1.17 -17.91
C TYR A 230 -14.00 2.59 -18.46
N GLN A 231 -14.67 3.60 -17.91
CA GLN A 231 -14.49 5.00 -18.29
C GLN A 231 -13.05 5.48 -18.04
N TYR A 232 -12.47 5.18 -16.87
CA TYR A 232 -11.08 5.53 -16.59
C TYR A 232 -10.10 4.84 -17.52
N TYR A 233 -10.35 3.56 -17.84
CA TYR A 233 -9.59 2.84 -18.87
C TYR A 233 -9.67 3.54 -20.23
N GLN A 234 -10.87 3.96 -20.67
CA GLN A 234 -11.04 4.69 -21.93
C GLN A 234 -10.34 6.06 -21.93
N GLN A 235 -10.24 6.71 -20.77
CA GLN A 235 -9.50 7.96 -20.58
C GLN A 235 -7.99 7.76 -20.41
N ASN A 236 -7.50 6.52 -20.56
CA ASN A 236 -6.11 6.13 -20.34
C ASN A 236 -5.58 6.41 -18.92
N ASN A 237 -6.48 6.57 -17.94
CA ASN A 237 -6.13 6.67 -16.54
C ASN A 237 -6.07 5.26 -15.93
N LEU A 238 -4.97 4.55 -16.23
CA LEU A 238 -4.81 3.13 -15.92
C LEU A 238 -4.72 2.85 -14.41
N VAL A 239 -4.16 3.79 -13.63
CA VAL A 239 -3.99 3.65 -12.19
C VAL A 239 -5.35 3.62 -11.49
N GLU A 240 -6.24 4.55 -11.84
CA GLU A 240 -7.57 4.58 -11.22
C GLU A 240 -8.47 3.45 -11.69
N ALA A 241 -8.39 3.08 -12.98
CA ALA A 241 -9.08 1.90 -13.48
C ALA A 241 -8.68 0.64 -12.70
N GLU A 242 -7.38 0.46 -12.44
CA GLU A 242 -6.87 -0.69 -11.68
C GLU A 242 -7.36 -0.68 -10.24
N ARG A 243 -7.27 0.47 -9.56
CA ARG A 243 -7.71 0.64 -8.17
C ARG A 243 -9.18 0.27 -8.03
N ILE A 244 -10.05 0.78 -8.91
CA ILE A 244 -11.49 0.50 -8.88
C ILE A 244 -11.76 -0.99 -9.15
N CYS A 245 -11.09 -1.60 -10.13
CA CYS A 245 -11.22 -3.04 -10.37
C CYS A 245 -10.88 -3.88 -9.13
N ARG A 246 -9.81 -3.54 -8.41
CA ARG A 246 -9.42 -4.26 -7.17
C ARG A 246 -10.47 -4.13 -6.08
N LEU A 247 -11.07 -2.95 -5.93
CA LEU A 247 -12.14 -2.72 -4.96
C LEU A 247 -13.39 -3.55 -5.29
N ILE A 248 -13.84 -3.54 -6.55
CA ILE A 248 -15.01 -4.33 -6.96
C ILE A 248 -14.77 -5.83 -6.71
N LEU A 249 -13.55 -6.33 -6.98
CA LEU A 249 -13.20 -7.73 -6.75
C LEU A 249 -13.06 -8.11 -5.26
N ALA A 250 -12.84 -7.15 -4.36
CA ALA A 250 -12.88 -7.43 -2.93
C ALA A 250 -14.28 -7.84 -2.46
N GLU A 251 -15.32 -7.29 -3.10
CA GLU A 251 -16.73 -7.60 -2.79
C GLU A 251 -17.30 -8.72 -3.66
N LYS A 252 -16.93 -8.75 -4.94
CA LYS A 252 -17.36 -9.75 -5.93
C LYS A 252 -16.15 -10.44 -6.57
N PRO A 253 -15.48 -11.37 -5.87
CA PRO A 253 -14.22 -11.96 -6.33
C PRO A 253 -14.31 -12.74 -7.66
N GLN A 254 -15.51 -13.10 -8.09
CA GLN A 254 -15.77 -13.88 -9.30
C GLN A 254 -16.45 -13.05 -10.41
N ASP A 255 -16.43 -11.72 -10.32
CA ASP A 255 -16.93 -10.87 -11.40
C ASP A 255 -16.00 -10.96 -12.63
N PHE A 256 -16.42 -11.74 -13.62
CA PHE A 256 -15.60 -12.02 -14.80
C PHE A 256 -15.32 -10.77 -15.65
N GLN A 257 -16.21 -9.77 -15.65
CA GLN A 257 -16.01 -8.55 -16.44
C GLN A 257 -14.89 -7.71 -15.83
N VAL A 258 -14.90 -7.58 -14.50
CA VAL A 258 -13.88 -6.86 -13.75
C VAL A 258 -12.55 -7.61 -13.75
N LEU A 259 -12.56 -8.93 -13.58
CA LEU A 259 -11.36 -9.78 -13.70
C LEU A 259 -10.72 -9.62 -15.08
N TYR A 260 -11.52 -9.58 -16.14
CA TYR A 260 -11.04 -9.38 -17.50
C TYR A 260 -10.41 -7.99 -17.69
N LEU A 261 -11.06 -6.93 -17.23
CA LEU A 261 -10.53 -5.57 -17.32
C LEU A 261 -9.24 -5.42 -16.52
N LEU A 262 -9.18 -5.95 -15.29
CA LEU A 262 -7.95 -5.95 -14.49
C LEU A 262 -6.82 -6.70 -15.22
N ALA A 263 -7.10 -7.83 -15.87
CA ALA A 263 -6.08 -8.54 -16.63
C ALA A 263 -5.50 -7.73 -17.80
N VAL A 264 -6.35 -6.95 -18.49
CA VAL A 264 -5.91 -6.03 -19.54
C VAL A 264 -4.99 -4.96 -18.96
N LEU A 265 -5.36 -4.36 -17.82
CA LEU A 265 -4.56 -3.33 -17.13
C LEU A 265 -3.20 -3.87 -16.66
N GLU A 266 -3.18 -5.07 -16.08
CA GLU A 266 -1.95 -5.75 -15.64
C GLU A 266 -1.00 -6.03 -16.81
N ASN A 267 -1.52 -6.42 -17.97
CA ASN A 267 -0.73 -6.60 -19.19
C ASN A 267 -0.19 -5.25 -19.71
N LEU A 268 -0.98 -4.18 -19.70
CA LEU A 268 -0.53 -2.84 -20.08
C LEU A 268 0.58 -2.32 -19.15
N ALA A 269 0.54 -2.70 -17.87
CA ALA A 269 1.57 -2.38 -16.89
C ALA A 269 2.78 -3.33 -16.91
N GLY A 270 2.85 -4.27 -17.85
CA GLY A 270 3.96 -5.23 -18.00
C GLY A 270 3.95 -6.38 -16.98
N ARG A 271 2.91 -6.51 -16.16
CA ARG A 271 2.74 -7.58 -15.15
C ARG A 271 2.08 -8.82 -15.77
N ASN A 272 2.71 -9.35 -16.82
CA ASN A 272 2.16 -10.41 -17.68
C ASN A 272 1.73 -11.67 -16.91
N ASN A 273 2.54 -12.13 -15.94
CA ASN A 273 2.21 -13.30 -15.13
C ASN A 273 0.88 -13.13 -14.39
N LYS A 274 0.61 -11.92 -13.88
CA LYS A 274 -0.65 -11.61 -13.18
C LYS A 274 -1.82 -11.56 -14.16
N ALA A 275 -1.62 -10.93 -15.31
CA ALA A 275 -2.60 -10.91 -16.39
C ALA A 275 -3.00 -12.33 -16.85
N ILE A 276 -2.03 -13.24 -17.02
CA ILE A 276 -2.30 -14.64 -17.38
C ILE A 276 -3.12 -15.34 -16.30
N GLN A 277 -2.78 -15.18 -15.03
CA GLN A 277 -3.56 -15.76 -13.92
C GLN A 277 -5.01 -15.29 -13.93
N LEU A 278 -5.23 -13.98 -14.10
CA LEU A 278 -6.56 -13.39 -14.15
C LEU A 278 -7.36 -13.85 -15.38
N LEU A 279 -6.73 -13.91 -16.56
CA LEU A 279 -7.39 -14.42 -17.78
C LEU A 279 -7.77 -15.90 -17.66
N ASN A 280 -6.94 -16.71 -17.00
CA ASN A 280 -7.29 -18.10 -16.71
C ASN A 280 -8.51 -18.20 -15.78
N GLN A 281 -8.62 -17.34 -14.76
CA GLN A 281 -9.82 -17.27 -13.92
C GLN A 281 -11.06 -16.85 -14.74
N VAL A 282 -10.91 -15.87 -15.64
CA VAL A 282 -11.99 -15.48 -16.57
C VAL A 282 -12.42 -16.66 -17.43
N ILE A 283 -11.49 -17.46 -17.95
CA ILE A 283 -11.80 -18.67 -18.74
C ILE A 283 -12.47 -19.74 -17.90
N THR A 284 -12.07 -19.93 -16.64
CA THR A 284 -12.76 -20.86 -15.72
C THR A 284 -14.21 -20.45 -15.51
N LEU A 285 -14.49 -19.15 -15.34
CA LEU A 285 -15.83 -18.61 -15.13
C LEU A 285 -16.64 -18.52 -16.43
N ARG A 286 -15.98 -18.25 -17.55
CA ARG A 286 -16.55 -18.09 -18.90
C ARG A 286 -15.70 -18.84 -19.95
N PRO A 287 -15.88 -20.16 -20.08
CA PRO A 287 -15.11 -20.98 -21.03
C PRO A 287 -15.31 -20.62 -22.51
N ASN A 288 -16.32 -19.80 -22.83
CA ASN A 288 -16.64 -19.36 -24.18
C ASN A 288 -16.19 -17.91 -24.45
N SER A 289 -15.31 -17.33 -23.63
CA SER A 289 -14.80 -15.97 -23.85
C SER A 289 -13.69 -15.93 -24.91
N SER A 290 -14.08 -15.68 -26.17
CA SER A 290 -13.15 -15.45 -27.30
C SER A 290 -12.07 -14.41 -26.95
N GLN A 291 -12.47 -13.31 -26.32
CA GLN A 291 -11.58 -12.20 -25.99
C GLN A 291 -10.52 -12.57 -24.95
N ALA A 292 -10.84 -13.41 -23.96
CA ALA A 292 -9.88 -13.87 -22.97
C ALA A 292 -8.80 -14.76 -23.60
N TYR A 293 -9.22 -15.68 -24.47
CA TYR A 293 -8.30 -16.52 -25.24
C TYR A 293 -7.41 -15.68 -26.18
N SER A 294 -7.98 -14.69 -26.86
CA SER A 294 -7.24 -13.77 -27.74
C SER A 294 -6.17 -12.99 -26.97
N ASN A 295 -6.50 -12.46 -25.79
CA ASN A 295 -5.57 -11.72 -24.95
C ASN A 295 -4.46 -12.61 -24.37
N LEU A 296 -4.75 -13.85 -23.96
CA LEU A 296 -3.71 -14.81 -23.58
C LEU A 296 -2.77 -15.08 -24.76
N GLY A 297 -3.31 -15.30 -25.96
CA GLY A 297 -2.50 -15.47 -27.17
C GLY A 297 -1.57 -14.28 -27.44
N ASN A 298 -2.06 -13.05 -27.23
CA ASN A 298 -1.26 -11.82 -27.38
C ASN A 298 -0.11 -11.77 -26.37
N ILE A 299 -0.37 -12.07 -25.10
CA ILE A 299 0.65 -12.04 -24.04
C ILE A 299 1.72 -13.13 -24.30
N LEU A 300 1.29 -14.36 -24.58
CA LEU A 300 2.19 -15.49 -24.83
C LEU A 300 3.05 -15.30 -26.08
N LYS A 301 2.48 -14.71 -27.14
CA LYS A 301 3.23 -14.32 -28.33
C LYS A 301 4.34 -13.32 -27.99
N LYS A 302 4.04 -12.27 -27.19
CA LYS A 302 5.05 -11.29 -26.75
C LYS A 302 6.17 -11.94 -25.93
N GLU A 303 5.87 -13.00 -25.19
CA GLU A 303 6.84 -13.78 -24.42
C GLU A 303 7.60 -14.83 -25.25
N GLY A 304 7.33 -14.94 -26.56
CA GLY A 304 7.96 -15.94 -27.44
C GLY A 304 7.43 -17.36 -27.27
N ARG A 305 6.36 -17.56 -26.49
CA ARG A 305 5.70 -18.86 -26.27
C ARG A 305 4.71 -19.16 -27.40
N LEU A 306 5.24 -19.27 -28.62
CA LEU A 306 4.47 -19.24 -29.87
C LEU A 306 3.50 -20.41 -30.00
N GLU A 307 3.88 -21.62 -29.58
CA GLU A 307 3.04 -22.82 -29.64
C GLU A 307 1.78 -22.68 -28.78
N GLU A 308 1.94 -22.15 -27.57
CA GLU A 308 0.82 -21.91 -26.65
C GLU A 308 -0.07 -20.78 -27.17
N ALA A 309 0.55 -19.71 -27.69
CA ALA A 309 -0.18 -18.62 -28.33
C ALA A 309 -1.07 -19.13 -29.49
N ILE A 310 -0.55 -20.01 -30.35
CA ILE A 310 -1.32 -20.63 -31.45
C ILE A 310 -2.55 -21.36 -30.90
N ALA A 311 -2.39 -22.18 -29.87
CA ALA A 311 -3.51 -22.94 -29.29
C ALA A 311 -4.62 -22.00 -28.77
N HIS A 312 -4.24 -20.91 -28.10
CA HIS A 312 -5.20 -19.92 -27.60
C HIS A 312 -5.88 -19.14 -28.73
N TYR A 313 -5.17 -18.71 -29.78
CA TYR A 313 -5.81 -18.05 -30.92
C TYR A 313 -6.75 -18.99 -31.69
N GLN A 314 -6.37 -20.26 -31.89
CA GLN A 314 -7.25 -21.25 -32.52
C GLN A 314 -8.55 -21.44 -31.71
N LYS A 315 -8.42 -21.47 -30.37
CA LYS A 315 -9.59 -21.53 -29.49
C LYS A 315 -10.45 -20.26 -29.61
N ALA A 316 -9.85 -19.08 -29.62
CA ALA A 316 -10.57 -17.81 -29.82
C ALA A 316 -11.32 -17.78 -31.16
N ILE A 317 -10.66 -18.19 -32.25
CA ILE A 317 -11.27 -18.29 -33.59
C ILE A 317 -12.43 -19.28 -33.61
N SER A 318 -12.31 -20.42 -32.93
CA SER A 318 -13.40 -21.40 -32.86
C SER A 318 -14.65 -20.85 -32.15
N LEU A 319 -14.47 -19.88 -31.25
CA LEU A 319 -15.55 -19.22 -30.51
C LEU A 319 -16.12 -18.01 -31.27
N GLU A 320 -15.28 -17.28 -32.00
CA GLU A 320 -15.64 -16.09 -32.76
C GLU A 320 -14.90 -16.05 -34.11
N PRO A 321 -15.42 -16.74 -35.14
CA PRO A 321 -14.77 -16.81 -36.46
C PRO A 321 -14.76 -15.49 -37.23
N SER A 322 -15.49 -14.47 -36.79
CA SER A 322 -15.55 -13.16 -37.44
C SER A 322 -14.43 -12.21 -37.00
N ASN A 323 -13.64 -12.57 -35.98
CA ASN A 323 -12.58 -11.71 -35.46
C ASN A 323 -11.30 -11.81 -36.30
N SER A 324 -11.18 -10.93 -37.28
CA SER A 324 -10.03 -10.85 -38.20
C SER A 324 -8.69 -10.67 -37.49
N SER A 325 -8.66 -9.98 -36.34
CA SER A 325 -7.42 -9.74 -35.58
C SER A 325 -6.76 -11.03 -35.10
N ASN A 326 -7.55 -12.06 -34.76
CA ASN A 326 -7.02 -13.35 -34.35
C ASN A 326 -6.35 -14.11 -35.50
N TYR A 327 -6.92 -14.01 -36.71
CA TYR A 327 -6.31 -14.58 -37.92
C TYR A 327 -5.03 -13.84 -38.29
N SER A 328 -5.02 -12.50 -38.27
CA SER A 328 -3.81 -11.70 -38.46
C SER A 328 -2.69 -12.09 -37.49
N ASN A 329 -3.00 -12.25 -36.20
CA ASN A 329 -2.03 -12.64 -35.19
C ASN A 329 -1.47 -14.05 -35.40
N LEU A 330 -2.31 -15.02 -35.81
CA LEU A 330 -1.83 -16.35 -36.20
C LEU A 330 -0.95 -16.30 -37.46
N GLY A 331 -1.34 -15.50 -38.45
CA GLY A 331 -0.56 -15.29 -39.67
C GLY A 331 0.85 -14.80 -39.37
N LEU A 332 0.97 -13.84 -38.44
CA LEU A 332 2.27 -13.32 -38.00
C LEU A 332 3.11 -14.40 -37.31
N ILE A 333 2.52 -15.19 -36.40
CA ILE A 333 3.24 -16.28 -35.73
C ILE A 333 3.71 -17.34 -36.74
N PHE A 334 2.90 -17.70 -37.73
CA PHE A 334 3.31 -18.65 -38.76
C PHE A 334 4.42 -18.11 -39.65
N LEU A 335 4.40 -16.81 -39.95
CA LEU A 335 5.48 -16.13 -40.67
C LEU A 335 6.79 -16.15 -39.86
N GLU A 336 6.75 -15.80 -38.58
CA GLU A 336 7.91 -15.87 -37.66
C GLU A 336 8.51 -17.28 -37.59
N LYS A 337 7.68 -18.31 -37.72
CA LYS A 337 8.10 -19.73 -37.77
C LYS A 337 8.50 -20.23 -39.17
N GLY A 338 8.51 -19.37 -40.18
CA GLY A 338 8.84 -19.73 -41.57
C GLY A 338 7.78 -20.56 -42.30
N ARG A 339 6.57 -20.70 -41.76
CA ARG A 339 5.45 -21.45 -42.37
C ARG A 339 4.61 -20.55 -43.26
N ILE A 340 5.18 -20.18 -44.41
CA ILE A 340 4.62 -19.17 -45.32
C ILE A 340 3.21 -19.52 -45.80
N GLU A 341 2.95 -20.76 -46.21
CA GLU A 341 1.62 -21.18 -46.68
C GLU A 341 0.55 -21.03 -45.60
N SER A 342 0.85 -21.41 -44.36
CA SER A 342 -0.07 -21.23 -43.23
C SER A 342 -0.29 -19.76 -42.89
N ALA A 343 0.73 -18.90 -43.08
CA ALA A 343 0.59 -17.47 -42.88
C ALA A 343 -0.37 -16.84 -43.91
N ILE A 344 -0.22 -17.18 -45.20
CA ILE A 344 -1.09 -16.69 -46.28
C ILE A 344 -2.55 -17.05 -46.01
N ILE A 345 -2.84 -18.32 -45.69
CA ILE A 345 -4.21 -18.79 -45.39
C ILE A 345 -4.85 -17.99 -44.24
N ASN A 346 -4.07 -17.62 -43.21
CA ASN A 346 -4.60 -16.85 -42.10
C ASN A 346 -4.77 -15.36 -42.46
N TYR A 347 -3.87 -14.77 -43.25
CA TYR A 347 -4.05 -13.40 -43.71
C TYR A 347 -5.24 -13.23 -44.65
N GLU A 348 -5.50 -14.20 -45.54
CA GLU A 348 -6.69 -14.19 -46.40
C GLU A 348 -7.99 -14.21 -45.61
N LYS A 349 -8.01 -14.88 -44.44
CA LYS A 349 -9.16 -14.89 -43.52
C LYS A 349 -9.26 -13.66 -42.62
N SER A 350 -8.26 -12.77 -42.67
CA SER A 350 -8.21 -11.55 -41.87
C SER A 350 -8.69 -10.30 -42.64
N ILE A 351 -9.05 -10.45 -43.92
CA ILE A 351 -9.66 -9.42 -44.78
C ILE A 351 -11.18 -9.53 -44.63
#